data_AF-A0A242LPW5-F1
#
_entry.id   AF-A0A242LPW5-F1
#
_cell.length_a   1.000
_cell.length_b   1.000
_cell.length_c   1.000
_cell.angle_alpha   90.00
_cell.angle_beta   90.00
_cell.angle_gamma   90.00
#
_symmetry.space_group_name_H-M   'P 1'
#
loop_
_entity.id
_entity.type
_entity.pdbx_description
1 polymer ?
#
loop_
_entity_poly.entity_id
_entity_poly.type
_entity_poly.pdbx_seq_one_letter_code
_entity_poly.pdbx_strand_id
1 'polypeptide(L)'
;MKRIIRIEEQKNDFLYQFLARLNNEIPYQENKQKMAESCVHQYKLLVNMSFSANVLHRGVDYASKVYNHVAKIEYTRLCKMIIKQNFDKKVTEELLKRLKKTQNELFLQSPITKESGGIDIFYEFTGGKRKKYQSNRKAIQQMYLEIKRESKKSLHRYFKDSCIRKMNRIKEKKNHALWLLKSYTWH
;
A
#
# COMPACT_ATOMS: atom_id res chain seq x y z
N MET A 1 -12.49 -20.82 -10.60
CA MET A 1 -11.06 -20.56 -10.32
C MET A 1 -10.31 -19.78 -11.41
N LYS A 2 -10.52 -20.02 -12.73
CA LYS A 2 -9.79 -19.34 -13.82
C LYS A 2 -9.85 -17.79 -13.84
N ARG A 3 -10.94 -17.18 -13.34
CA ARG A 3 -11.10 -15.72 -13.27
C ARG A 3 -10.17 -15.05 -12.25
N ILE A 4 -9.92 -15.69 -11.10
CA ILE A 4 -9.08 -15.13 -10.04
C ILE A 4 -7.62 -15.10 -10.49
N ILE A 5 -7.18 -16.19 -11.12
CA ILE A 5 -5.82 -16.32 -11.68
C ILE A 5 -5.56 -15.24 -12.73
N ARG A 6 -6.49 -15.03 -13.68
CA ARG A 6 -6.37 -13.96 -14.68
C ARG A 6 -6.31 -12.55 -14.08
N ILE A 7 -7.03 -12.30 -12.98
CA ILE A 7 -7.01 -11.01 -12.28
C ILE A 7 -5.66 -10.82 -11.59
N GLU A 8 -5.08 -11.86 -11.00
CA GLU A 8 -3.73 -11.81 -10.41
C GLU A 8 -2.64 -11.62 -11.47
N GLU A 9 -2.76 -12.27 -12.62
CA GLU A 9 -1.87 -12.07 -13.78
C GLU A 9 -1.92 -10.63 -14.27
N GLN A 10 -3.11 -10.07 -14.50
CA GLN A 10 -3.26 -8.66 -14.91
C GLN A 10 -2.67 -7.70 -13.87
N LYS A 11 -2.88 -7.95 -12.58
CA LYS A 11 -2.28 -7.12 -11.52
C LYS A 11 -0.76 -7.20 -11.52
N ASN A 12 -0.20 -8.39 -11.71
CA ASN A 12 1.24 -8.57 -11.81
C ASN A 12 1.78 -7.84 -13.05
N ASP A 13 1.10 -7.90 -14.20
CA ASP A 13 1.51 -7.21 -15.43
C ASP A 13 1.51 -5.69 -15.29
N PHE A 14 0.46 -5.10 -14.69
CA PHE A 14 0.45 -3.66 -14.41
C PHE A 14 1.58 -3.25 -13.46
N LEU A 15 1.88 -4.09 -12.47
CA LEU A 15 2.96 -3.84 -11.53
C LEU A 15 4.33 -3.96 -12.21
N TYR A 16 4.51 -4.91 -13.13
CA TYR A 16 5.71 -5.02 -13.96
C TYR A 16 5.89 -3.80 -14.86
N GLN A 17 4.82 -3.30 -15.49
CA GLN A 17 4.87 -2.08 -16.29
C GLN A 17 5.23 -0.86 -15.45
N PHE A 18 4.66 -0.75 -14.25
CA PHE A 18 4.98 0.33 -13.31
C PHE A 18 6.45 0.30 -12.89
N LEU A 19 6.97 -0.87 -12.52
CA LEU A 19 8.38 -1.04 -12.16
C LEU A 19 9.32 -0.79 -13.34
N ALA A 20 8.94 -1.17 -14.56
CA ALA A 20 9.70 -0.87 -15.76
C ALA A 20 9.77 0.64 -16.03
N ARG A 21 8.65 1.37 -15.86
CA ARG A 21 8.63 2.83 -15.96
C ARG A 21 9.53 3.48 -14.91
N LEU A 22 9.44 3.05 -13.65
CA LEU A 22 10.33 3.52 -12.58
C LEU A 22 11.79 3.24 -12.87
N ASN A 23 12.10 2.11 -13.51
CA ASN A 23 13.48 1.76 -13.86
C ASN A 23 14.02 2.62 -15.02
N ASN A 24 13.16 3.01 -15.96
CA ASN A 24 13.50 3.84 -17.11
C ASN A 24 13.63 5.34 -16.77
N GLU A 25 13.00 5.80 -15.69
CA GLU A 25 13.18 7.16 -15.16
C GLU A 25 14.54 7.37 -14.47
N ILE A 26 15.31 6.30 -14.23
CA ILE A 26 16.65 6.37 -13.67
C ILE A 26 17.64 6.57 -14.82
N PRO A 27 18.44 7.66 -14.85
CA PRO A 27 19.41 7.89 -15.93
C PRO A 27 20.38 6.71 -16.00
N TYR A 28 20.33 6.03 -17.14
CA TYR A 28 21.14 4.88 -17.47
C TYR A 28 22.60 5.32 -17.57
N GLN A 29 23.51 4.53 -16.96
CA GLN A 29 24.97 4.68 -16.96
C GLN A 29 25.54 5.61 -15.88
N GLU A 30 25.92 5.04 -14.72
CA GLU A 30 27.30 5.15 -14.19
C GLU A 30 27.57 4.51 -12.80
N ASN A 31 26.62 3.87 -12.10
CA ASN A 31 26.96 3.28 -10.80
C ASN A 31 26.24 1.97 -10.48
N LYS A 32 26.98 0.85 -10.50
CA LYS A 32 26.51 -0.45 -9.97
C LYS A 32 26.01 -0.34 -8.52
N GLN A 33 26.62 0.55 -7.72
CA GLN A 33 26.15 0.88 -6.37
C GLN A 33 24.77 1.55 -6.37
N LYS A 34 24.53 2.53 -7.26
CA LYS A 34 23.23 3.20 -7.40
C LYS A 34 22.12 2.22 -7.83
N MET A 35 22.45 1.24 -8.69
CA MET A 35 21.50 0.21 -9.12
C MET A 35 21.09 -0.71 -7.97
N ALA A 36 22.05 -1.19 -7.20
CA ALA A 36 21.78 -2.04 -6.04
C ALA A 36 20.99 -1.30 -4.95
N GLU A 37 21.35 -0.04 -4.69
CA GLU A 37 20.60 0.83 -3.78
C GLU A 37 19.18 1.10 -4.27
N SER A 38 19.00 1.31 -5.58
CA SER A 38 17.69 1.46 -6.21
C SER A 38 16.83 0.21 -6.05
N CYS A 39 17.37 -0.99 -6.31
CA CYS A 39 16.62 -2.24 -6.13
C CYS A 39 16.19 -2.44 -4.66
N VAL A 40 17.09 -2.15 -3.72
CA VAL A 40 16.78 -2.21 -2.28
C VAL A 40 15.71 -1.18 -1.91
N HIS A 41 15.79 0.03 -2.46
CA HIS A 41 14.81 1.08 -2.24
C HIS A 41 13.43 0.70 -2.79
N GLN A 42 13.37 0.21 -4.04
CA GLN A 42 12.14 -0.29 -4.67
C GLN A 42 11.50 -1.41 -3.86
N TYR A 43 12.29 -2.36 -3.36
CA TYR A 43 11.79 -3.43 -2.50
C TYR A 43 11.15 -2.89 -1.22
N LYS A 44 11.85 -1.99 -0.50
CA LYS A 44 11.30 -1.36 0.71
C LYS A 44 10.03 -0.56 0.40
N LEU A 45 10.01 0.18 -0.70
CA LEU A 45 8.86 0.98 -1.13
C LEU A 45 7.63 0.11 -1.37
N LEU A 46 7.76 -1.01 -2.10
CA LEU A 46 6.65 -1.93 -2.39
C LEU A 46 6.07 -2.55 -1.12
N VAL A 47 6.93 -2.96 -0.19
CA VAL A 47 6.51 -3.50 1.11
C VAL A 47 5.78 -2.44 1.92
N ASN A 48 6.33 -1.23 2.01
CA ASN A 48 5.73 -0.10 2.75
C ASN A 48 4.40 0.36 2.14
N MET A 49 4.29 0.38 0.81
CA MET A 49 3.07 0.70 0.09
C MET A 49 1.98 -0.35 0.37
N SER A 50 2.34 -1.63 0.26
CA SER A 50 1.42 -2.74 0.52
C SER A 50 0.97 -2.78 1.98
N PHE A 51 1.87 -2.49 2.92
CA PHE A 51 1.52 -2.32 4.33
C PHE A 51 0.55 -1.16 4.53
N SER A 52 0.85 0.02 3.97
CA SER A 52 0.01 1.20 4.12
C SER A 52 -1.38 1.03 3.52
N ALA A 53 -1.48 0.37 2.37
CA ALA A 53 -2.76 0.01 1.77
C ALA A 53 -3.58 -0.91 2.69
N ASN A 54 -2.93 -1.89 3.34
CA ASN A 54 -3.60 -2.78 4.30
C ASN A 54 -4.04 -2.05 5.58
N VAL A 55 -3.26 -1.08 6.05
CA VAL A 55 -3.66 -0.22 7.18
C VAL A 55 -4.94 0.53 6.85
N LEU A 56 -5.03 1.14 5.67
CA LEU A 56 -6.22 1.88 5.23
C LEU A 56 -7.43 0.99 4.97
N HIS A 57 -7.23 -0.25 4.50
CA HIS A 57 -8.33 -1.14 4.13
C HIS A 57 -8.89 -1.96 5.29
N ARG A 58 -8.04 -2.54 6.15
CA ARG A 58 -8.43 -3.47 7.22
C ARG A 58 -7.91 -3.10 8.60
N GLY A 59 -7.25 -1.95 8.72
CA GLY A 59 -6.69 -1.47 9.97
C GLY A 59 -5.29 -2.00 10.27
N VAL A 60 -4.68 -1.37 11.26
CA VAL A 60 -3.29 -1.58 11.67
C VAL A 60 -3.03 -3.02 12.11
N ASP A 61 -3.89 -3.57 12.96
CA ASP A 61 -3.65 -4.88 13.56
C ASP A 61 -3.63 -6.00 12.49
N TYR A 62 -4.45 -5.87 11.45
CA TYR A 62 -4.42 -6.77 10.30
C TYR A 62 -3.14 -6.57 9.47
N ALA A 63 -2.82 -5.31 9.14
CA ALA A 63 -1.65 -4.96 8.33
C ALA A 63 -0.35 -5.47 8.97
N SER A 64 -0.21 -5.34 10.29
CA SER A 64 0.94 -5.87 11.03
C SER A 64 1.06 -7.38 10.88
N LYS A 65 -0.03 -8.14 11.09
CA LYS A 65 -0.02 -9.61 10.98
C LYS A 65 0.41 -10.10 9.59
N VAL A 66 0.02 -9.40 8.53
CA VAL A 66 0.35 -9.80 7.15
C VAL A 66 1.67 -9.24 6.65
N TYR A 67 2.33 -8.32 7.38
CA TYR A 67 3.54 -7.62 6.94
C TYR A 67 4.67 -8.57 6.49
N ASN A 68 5.02 -9.55 7.33
CA ASN A 68 6.09 -10.50 6.99
C ASN A 68 5.73 -11.34 5.76
N HIS A 69 4.45 -11.64 5.55
CA HIS A 69 3.98 -12.37 4.37
C HIS A 69 4.08 -11.52 3.10
N VAL A 70 3.67 -10.24 3.18
CA VAL A 70 3.84 -9.25 2.11
C VAL A 70 5.31 -9.11 1.72
N ALA A 71 6.21 -8.95 2.70
CA ALA A 71 7.64 -8.86 2.45
C ALA A 71 8.22 -10.14 1.79
N LYS A 72 7.70 -11.33 2.11
CA LYS A 72 8.08 -12.58 1.40
C LYS A 72 7.62 -12.56 -0.06
N ILE A 73 6.36 -12.19 -0.31
CA ILE A 73 5.80 -12.14 -1.67
C ILE A 73 6.57 -11.14 -2.54
N GLU A 74 6.77 -9.91 -2.05
CA GLU A 74 7.46 -8.86 -2.79
C GLU A 74 8.92 -9.22 -3.06
N TYR A 75 9.60 -9.84 -2.09
CA TYR A 75 10.95 -10.38 -2.31
C TYR A 75 10.98 -11.39 -3.47
N THR A 76 10.08 -12.38 -3.45
CA THR A 76 10.04 -13.40 -4.52
C THR A 76 9.72 -12.79 -5.88
N ARG A 77 8.81 -11.81 -5.93
CA ARG A 77 8.48 -11.09 -7.18
C ARG A 77 9.68 -10.34 -7.74
N LEU A 78 10.38 -9.59 -6.91
CA LEU A 78 11.50 -8.76 -7.32
C LEU A 78 12.72 -9.61 -7.73
N CYS A 79 12.99 -10.72 -7.02
CA CYS A 79 13.98 -11.69 -7.43
C CYS A 79 13.68 -12.28 -8.82
N LYS A 80 12.42 -12.66 -9.09
CA LYS A 80 12.01 -13.15 -10.42
C LYS A 80 12.20 -12.10 -11.51
N MET A 81 11.97 -10.81 -11.22
CA MET A 81 12.23 -9.74 -12.18
C MET A 81 13.71 -9.57 -12.50
N ILE A 82 14.55 -9.50 -11.47
CA ILE A 82 16.00 -9.32 -11.65
C ILE A 82 16.57 -10.47 -12.49
N ILE A 83 16.14 -11.70 -12.22
CA ILE A 83 16.55 -12.87 -13.00
C ILE A 83 16.10 -12.74 -14.47
N LYS A 84 14.88 -12.27 -14.72
CA LYS A 84 14.36 -12.05 -16.08
C LYS A 84 15.08 -10.95 -16.86
N GLN A 85 15.72 -10.00 -16.17
CA GLN A 85 16.45 -8.89 -16.81
C GLN A 85 17.81 -9.31 -17.41
N ASN A 86 18.23 -10.57 -17.21
CA ASN A 86 19.42 -11.16 -17.83
C ASN A 86 20.71 -10.34 -17.62
N PHE A 87 20.92 -9.80 -16.42
CA PHE A 87 22.21 -9.19 -16.06
C PHE A 87 23.34 -10.23 -15.99
N ASP A 88 24.58 -9.75 -15.95
CA ASP A 88 25.74 -10.60 -15.66
C ASP A 88 25.53 -11.39 -14.35
N LYS A 89 25.98 -12.65 -14.34
CA LYS A 89 25.74 -13.61 -13.25
C LYS A 89 26.27 -13.09 -11.92
N LYS A 90 27.46 -12.47 -11.93
CA LYS A 90 28.07 -11.87 -10.74
C LYS A 90 27.23 -10.71 -10.17
N VAL A 91 26.72 -9.85 -11.05
CA VAL A 91 25.87 -8.70 -10.67
C VAL A 91 24.54 -9.18 -10.11
N THR A 92 23.92 -10.17 -10.78
CA THR A 92 22.66 -10.78 -10.34
C THR A 92 22.78 -11.38 -8.95
N GLU A 93 23.84 -12.15 -8.69
CA GLU A 93 24.06 -12.78 -7.39
C GLU A 93 24.26 -11.74 -6.27
N GLU A 94 24.99 -10.66 -6.55
CA GLU A 94 25.21 -9.58 -5.58
C GLU A 94 23.89 -8.87 -5.22
N LEU A 95 23.05 -8.57 -6.21
CA LEU A 95 21.73 -7.96 -6.00
C LEU A 95 20.83 -8.86 -5.15
N LEU A 96 20.77 -10.15 -5.46
CA LEU A 96 19.96 -11.12 -4.73
C LEU A 96 20.42 -11.27 -3.28
N LYS A 97 21.74 -11.26 -3.02
CA LYS A 97 22.31 -11.26 -1.67
C LYS A 97 21.92 -10.00 -0.90
N ARG A 98 22.02 -8.82 -1.51
CA ARG A 98 21.61 -7.55 -0.88
C ARG A 98 20.12 -7.55 -0.55
N LEU A 99 19.25 -7.97 -1.47
CA LEU A 99 17.82 -8.09 -1.22
C LEU A 99 17.51 -9.07 -0.09
N LYS A 100 18.24 -10.19 -0.01
CA LYS A 100 18.07 -11.16 1.07
C LYS A 100 18.43 -10.55 2.43
N LYS A 101 19.53 -9.80 2.49
CA LYS A 101 19.91 -9.06 3.69
C LYS A 101 18.84 -8.05 4.10
N THR A 102 18.34 -7.26 3.14
CA THR A 102 17.25 -6.30 3.40
C THR A 102 15.96 -6.99 3.86
N GLN A 103 15.61 -8.15 3.31
CA GLN A 103 14.45 -8.91 3.77
C GLN A 103 14.57 -9.27 5.26
N ASN A 104 15.74 -9.74 5.69
CA ASN A 104 15.98 -10.06 7.09
C ASN A 104 15.90 -8.80 7.98
N GLU A 105 16.44 -7.67 7.52
CA GLU A 105 16.31 -6.38 8.21
C GLU A 105 14.83 -5.96 8.39
N LEU A 106 14.01 -6.10 7.34
CA LEU A 106 12.58 -5.79 7.40
C LEU A 106 11.82 -6.71 8.37
N PHE A 107 12.20 -7.99 8.47
CA PHE A 107 11.60 -8.89 9.45
C PHE A 107 11.96 -8.51 10.89
N LEU A 108 13.19 -8.06 11.15
CA LEU A 108 13.60 -7.56 12.47
C LEU A 108 12.87 -6.28 12.86
N GLN A 109 12.64 -5.39 11.88
CA GLN A 109 11.92 -4.12 12.05
C GLN A 109 10.40 -4.26 11.86
N SER A 110 9.88 -5.49 11.84
CA SER A 110 8.47 -5.75 11.58
C SER A 110 7.56 -5.02 12.57
N PRO A 111 6.41 -4.49 12.13
CA PRO A 111 5.38 -3.93 13.02
C PRO A 111 4.85 -4.93 14.05
N ILE A 112 5.07 -6.23 13.83
CA ILE A 112 4.74 -7.30 14.79
C ILE A 112 5.68 -7.28 15.99
N THR A 113 6.98 -7.04 15.76
CA THR A 113 8.02 -7.06 16.79
C THR A 113 8.23 -5.70 17.44
N LYS A 114 7.98 -4.61 16.70
CA LYS A 114 8.05 -3.23 17.20
C LYS A 114 6.75 -2.50 16.89
N GLU A 115 5.91 -2.29 17.91
CA GLU A 115 4.61 -1.61 17.76
C GLU A 115 4.72 -0.20 17.13
N SER A 116 5.80 0.53 17.42
CA SER A 116 6.05 1.86 16.83
C SER A 116 6.45 1.81 15.35
N GLY A 117 6.98 0.67 14.87
CA GLY A 117 7.49 0.54 13.51
C GLY A 117 6.41 0.66 12.43
N GLY A 118 5.18 0.22 12.72
CA GLY A 118 4.06 0.39 11.80
C GLY A 118 3.67 1.86 11.59
N ILE A 119 3.79 2.69 12.64
CA ILE A 119 3.52 4.13 12.54
C ILE A 119 4.57 4.79 11.66
N ASP A 120 5.85 4.45 11.88
CA ASP A 120 6.95 5.04 11.14
C ASP A 120 6.89 4.69 9.64
N ILE A 121 6.57 3.42 9.30
CA ILE A 121 6.41 2.96 7.92
C ILE A 121 5.26 3.70 7.22
N PHE A 122 4.10 3.76 7.89
CA PHE A 122 2.92 4.41 7.33
C PHE A 122 3.13 5.92 7.14
N TYR A 123 3.81 6.56 8.10
CA TYR A 123 4.16 7.98 8.03
C TYR A 123 5.17 8.28 6.92
N GLU A 124 6.22 7.46 6.80
CA GLU A 124 7.23 7.63 5.76
C GLU A 124 6.60 7.53 4.37
N PHE A 125 5.69 6.58 4.17
CA PHE A 125 5.01 6.37 2.90
C PHE A 125 3.99 7.46 2.54
N THR A 126 3.20 7.93 3.51
CA THR A 126 2.13 8.93 3.27
C THR A 126 2.64 10.36 3.11
N GLY A 127 3.94 10.62 3.33
CA GLY A 127 4.55 11.91 3.04
C GLY A 127 5.74 12.31 3.93
N GLY A 128 6.51 11.36 4.46
CA GLY A 128 7.49 11.62 5.52
C GLY A 128 8.60 12.64 5.21
N LYS A 129 8.98 13.40 6.25
CA LYS A 129 10.16 14.29 6.40
C LYS A 129 10.35 15.40 5.35
N ARG A 130 9.32 16.21 5.08
CA ARG A 130 9.56 17.59 4.61
C ARG A 130 10.06 18.43 5.79
N LYS A 131 11.19 19.16 5.65
CA LYS A 131 11.74 20.08 6.68
C LYS A 131 10.68 21.01 7.30
N LYS A 132 9.65 21.36 6.53
CA LYS A 132 8.53 22.23 6.92
C LYS A 132 7.50 21.57 7.88
N TYR A 133 7.51 20.23 8.02
CA TYR A 133 6.55 19.45 8.83
C TYR A 133 7.25 18.61 9.91
N GLN A 134 8.37 19.09 10.45
CA GLN A 134 9.07 18.44 11.58
C GLN A 134 8.20 18.31 12.85
N SER A 135 7.09 19.03 12.93
CA SER A 135 6.21 19.11 14.10
C SER A 135 4.83 18.52 13.81
N ASN A 136 4.67 17.19 13.76
CA ASN A 136 3.38 16.59 14.13
C ASN A 136 3.34 15.09 14.46
N ARG A 137 4.38 14.54 15.13
CA ARG A 137 4.33 13.16 15.68
C ARG A 137 3.03 12.88 16.44
N LYS A 138 2.51 13.89 17.17
CA LYS A 138 1.22 13.86 17.85
C LYS A 138 0.02 13.74 16.91
N ALA A 139 -0.06 14.53 15.83
CA ALA A 139 -1.17 14.42 14.86
C ALA A 139 -1.14 13.09 14.09
N ILE A 140 0.04 12.56 13.78
CA ILE A 140 0.18 11.25 13.14
C ILE A 140 -0.23 10.15 14.11
N GLN A 141 0.21 10.23 15.38
CA GLN A 141 -0.27 9.34 16.43
C GLN A 141 -1.79 9.44 16.59
N GLN A 142 -2.37 10.64 16.55
CA GLN A 142 -3.82 10.85 16.60
C GLN A 142 -4.51 10.21 15.40
N MET A 143 -4.03 10.44 14.18
CA MET A 143 -4.60 9.84 12.97
C MET A 143 -4.48 8.31 13.00
N TYR A 144 -3.35 7.77 13.47
CA TYR A 144 -3.16 6.33 13.62
C TYR A 144 -4.04 5.73 14.71
N LEU A 145 -4.23 6.44 15.83
CA LEU A 145 -5.18 6.08 16.89
C LEU A 145 -6.61 6.17 16.39
N GLU A 146 -6.92 7.13 15.54
CA GLU A 146 -8.22 7.32 14.92
C GLU A 146 -8.50 6.18 13.94
N ILE A 147 -7.57 5.84 13.04
CA ILE A 147 -7.64 4.66 12.17
C ILE A 147 -7.80 3.39 13.01
N LYS A 148 -7.05 3.24 14.12
CA LYS A 148 -7.18 2.08 15.03
C LYS A 148 -8.53 2.05 15.75
N ARG A 149 -9.08 3.21 16.13
CA ARG A 149 -10.42 3.34 16.72
C ARG A 149 -11.51 3.05 15.68
N GLU A 150 -11.35 3.55 14.46
CA GLU A 150 -12.26 3.34 13.34
C GLU A 150 -12.23 1.89 12.87
N SER A 151 -11.07 1.25 12.79
CA SER A 151 -10.96 -0.17 12.47
C SER A 151 -11.53 -1.07 13.56
N LYS A 152 -11.60 -0.58 14.81
CA LYS A 152 -12.30 -1.23 15.93
C LYS A 152 -13.80 -0.94 15.94
N LYS A 153 -14.31 0.05 15.19
CA LYS A 153 -15.76 0.24 15.03
C LYS A 153 -16.27 -1.01 14.31
N SER A 154 -17.00 -1.83 15.07
CA SER A 154 -17.42 -3.18 14.69
C SER A 154 -18.12 -3.23 13.32
N LEU A 155 -18.10 -4.41 12.68
CA LEU A 155 -18.93 -4.74 11.51
C LEU A 155 -20.35 -4.19 11.64
N HIS A 156 -20.93 -4.23 12.84
CA HIS A 156 -22.24 -3.69 13.14
C HIS A 156 -22.39 -2.19 12.83
N ARG A 157 -21.39 -1.35 13.14
CA ARG A 157 -21.40 0.09 12.82
C ARG A 157 -21.25 0.31 11.31
N TYR A 158 -20.41 -0.48 10.65
CA TYR A 158 -20.28 -0.44 9.19
C TYR A 158 -21.60 -0.81 8.49
N PHE A 159 -22.28 -1.86 8.95
CA PHE A 159 -23.62 -2.23 8.46
C PHE A 159 -24.65 -1.14 8.76
N LYS A 160 -24.64 -0.57 9.96
CA LYS A 160 -25.52 0.55 10.33
C LYS A 160 -25.30 1.77 9.43
N ASP A 161 -24.05 2.16 9.20
CA ASP A 161 -23.69 3.31 8.36
C ASP A 161 -23.99 3.03 6.88
N SER A 162 -23.88 1.77 6.44
CA SER A 162 -24.29 1.35 5.09
C SER A 162 -25.81 1.43 4.92
N CYS A 163 -26.58 0.98 5.91
CA CYS A 163 -28.04 1.10 5.93
C CYS A 163 -28.49 2.57 5.94
N ILE A 164 -27.87 3.42 6.76
CA ILE A 164 -28.15 4.87 6.81
C ILE A 164 -27.87 5.51 5.45
N ARG A 165 -26.73 5.22 4.81
CA ARG A 165 -26.41 5.72 3.47
C ARG A 165 -27.42 5.28 2.41
N LYS A 166 -27.85 4.02 2.47
CA LYS A 166 -28.87 3.49 1.54
C LYS A 166 -30.21 4.18 1.74
N MET A 167 -30.62 4.41 2.99
CA MET A 167 -31.84 5.12 3.35
C MET A 167 -31.79 6.59 2.88
N ASN A 168 -30.67 7.29 3.08
CA ASN A 168 -30.51 8.67 2.63
C ASN A 168 -30.61 8.79 1.10
N ARG A 169 -29.98 7.87 0.34
CA ARG A 169 -30.14 7.83 -1.12
C ARG A 169 -31.59 7.61 -1.57
N ILE A 170 -32.34 6.77 -0.87
CA ILE A 170 -33.78 6.56 -1.16
C ILE A 170 -34.57 7.83 -0.86
N LYS A 171 -34.28 8.51 0.26
CA LYS A 171 -34.91 9.78 0.64
C LYS A 171 -34.62 10.88 -0.38
N GLU A 172 -33.37 11.00 -0.83
CA GLU A 172 -32.97 11.94 -1.90
C GLU A 172 -33.70 11.65 -3.21
N LYS A 173 -33.76 10.38 -3.64
CA LYS A 173 -34.51 10.00 -4.85
C LYS A 173 -35.99 10.34 -4.74
N LYS A 174 -36.61 10.10 -3.57
CA LYS A 174 -38.00 10.44 -3.32
C LYS A 174 -38.23 11.96 -3.35
N ASN A 175 -37.34 12.72 -2.71
CA ASN A 175 -37.41 14.19 -2.72
C ASN A 175 -37.24 14.74 -4.14
N HIS A 176 -36.32 14.17 -4.92
CA HIS A 176 -36.12 14.55 -6.32
C HIS A 176 -37.34 14.24 -7.19
N ALA A 177 -37.96 13.06 -7.03
CA ALA A 177 -39.20 12.72 -7.73
C ALA A 177 -40.36 13.64 -7.34
N LEU A 178 -40.50 13.96 -6.05
CA LEU A 178 -41.49 14.92 -5.56
C LEU A 178 -41.25 16.33 -6.12
N TRP A 179 -39.98 16.74 -6.22
CA TRP A 179 -39.61 18.02 -6.82
C TRP A 179 -39.97 18.04 -8.32
N LEU A 180 -39.64 16.99 -9.07
CA LEU A 180 -40.01 16.85 -10.48
C LEU A 180 -41.53 16.90 -10.70
N LEU A 181 -42.29 16.18 -9.88
CA LEU A 181 -43.76 16.20 -9.94
C LEU A 181 -44.29 17.61 -9.66
N LYS A 182 -43.81 18.27 -8.60
CA LYS A 182 -44.20 19.65 -8.29
C LYS A 182 -43.86 20.61 -9.43
N SER A 183 -42.68 20.50 -10.04
CA SER A 183 -42.29 21.35 -11.17
C SER A 183 -43.13 21.11 -12.42
N TYR A 184 -43.59 19.87 -12.65
CA TYR A 184 -44.46 19.54 -13.78
C TYR A 184 -45.92 19.96 -13.57
N THR A 185 -46.40 19.98 -12.32
CA THR A 185 -47.79 20.40 -11.99
C THR A 185 -47.94 21.90 -11.74
N TRP A 186 -46.84 22.66 -11.78
CA TRP A 186 -46.81 24.12 -11.61
C TRP A 186 -46.62 24.86 -12.95
N HIS A 187 -46.77 24.15 -14.07
CA HIS A 187 -46.86 24.70 -15.42
C HIS A 187 -48.29 24.59 -15.94
#